data_AF-A0A090WB34-F1
#
_entry.id   AF-A0A090WB34-F1
#
_cell.length_a   1.000
_cell.length_b   1.000
_cell.length_c   1.000
_cell.angle_alpha   90.00
_cell.angle_beta   90.00
_cell.angle_gamma   90.00
#
_symmetry.space_group_name_H-M   'P 1'
#
loop_
_entity.id
_entity.type
_entity.pdbx_description
1 polymer ?
#
loop_
_entity_poly.entity_id
_entity_poly.type
_entity_poly.pdbx_seq_one_letter_code
_entity_poly.pdbx_strand_id
1 'polypeptide(L)'
;MANKEAEKIAQNWIRRDIGGDTQRISDMDMRLSEETFKHILLPVYISSYNFNGTKYNFFVNGQTGAIYGKRPYSFWKIFLAILAVIIIIVLITLVAQYSG
;
A
#
# COMPACT_ATOMS: atom_id res chain seq x y z
N MET A 1 -5.62 4.31 -16.05
CA MET A 1 -4.93 3.00 -16.16
C MET A 1 -5.68 2.06 -17.08
N ALA A 2 -7.00 1.90 -16.95
CA ALA A 2 -7.83 1.04 -17.81
C ALA A 2 -7.62 1.27 -19.32
N ASN A 3 -7.72 2.51 -19.81
CA ASN A 3 -7.57 2.80 -21.24
C ASN A 3 -6.20 2.41 -21.82
N LYS A 4 -5.11 2.49 -21.01
CA LYS A 4 -3.76 2.08 -21.45
C LYS A 4 -3.64 0.56 -21.62
N GLU A 5 -4.33 -0.21 -20.77
CA GLU A 5 -4.36 -1.67 -20.92
C GLU A 5 -5.25 -2.08 -22.09
N ALA A 6 -6.38 -1.41 -22.31
CA ALA A 6 -7.22 -1.61 -23.48
C ALA A 6 -6.45 -1.34 -24.79
N GLU A 7 -5.67 -0.24 -24.83
CA GLU A 7 -4.81 0.08 -25.97
C GLU A 7 -3.74 -0.98 -26.23
N LYS A 8 -3.07 -1.49 -25.18
CA LYS A 8 -2.13 -2.62 -25.32
C LYS A 8 -2.78 -3.87 -25.90
N ILE A 9 -3.99 -4.19 -25.45
CA ILE A 9 -4.73 -5.36 -25.95
C ILE A 9 -5.05 -5.16 -27.44
N ALA A 10 -5.54 -4.00 -27.83
CA ALA A 10 -5.81 -3.67 -29.23
C ALA A 10 -4.54 -3.78 -30.09
N GLN A 11 -3.41 -3.20 -29.64
CA GLN A 11 -2.12 -3.33 -30.35
C GLN A 11 -1.67 -4.79 -30.48
N ASN A 12 -1.87 -5.61 -29.46
CA ASN A 12 -1.54 -7.03 -29.52
C ASN A 12 -2.43 -7.80 -30.51
N TRP A 13 -3.70 -7.45 -30.63
CA TRP A 13 -4.59 -8.04 -31.63
C TRP A 13 -4.18 -7.65 -33.05
N ILE A 14 -3.88 -6.37 -33.29
CA ILE A 14 -3.38 -5.89 -34.58
C ILE A 14 -2.09 -6.63 -34.96
N ARG A 15 -1.16 -6.80 -34.02
CA ARG A 15 0.10 -7.53 -34.29
C ARG A 15 -0.09 -9.00 -34.63
N ARG A 16 -1.08 -9.64 -34.00
CA ARG A 16 -1.42 -11.03 -34.31
C ARG A 16 -2.06 -11.17 -35.68
N ASP A 17 -2.84 -10.18 -36.10
CA ASP A 17 -3.52 -10.16 -37.39
C ASP A 17 -2.56 -9.91 -38.57
N ILE A 18 -1.62 -8.97 -38.42
CA ILE A 18 -0.58 -8.72 -39.44
C ILE A 18 0.36 -9.93 -39.61
N GLY A 19 0.83 -10.50 -38.50
CA GLY A 19 1.78 -11.62 -38.49
C GLY A 19 3.23 -11.24 -38.85
N GLY A 20 4.19 -12.10 -38.46
CA GLY A 20 5.63 -11.89 -38.68
C GLY A 20 6.38 -11.21 -37.53
N ASP A 21 7.72 -11.26 -37.55
CA ASP A 21 8.56 -10.93 -36.38
C ASP A 21 8.81 -9.42 -36.19
N THR A 22 8.75 -8.62 -37.26
CA THR A 22 8.91 -7.16 -37.19
C THR A 22 7.73 -6.48 -37.85
N GLN A 23 6.93 -5.78 -37.05
CA GLN A 23 5.71 -5.12 -37.52
C GLN A 23 5.64 -3.70 -36.97
N ARG A 24 5.19 -2.77 -37.82
CA ARG A 24 4.98 -1.36 -37.45
C ARG A 24 3.52 -1.00 -37.70
N ILE A 25 2.83 -0.61 -36.65
CA ILE A 25 1.45 -0.09 -36.74
C ILE A 25 1.56 1.39 -37.12
N SER A 26 1.04 1.76 -38.30
CA SER A 26 1.09 3.14 -38.81
C SER A 26 -0.05 4.00 -38.31
N ASP A 27 -1.25 3.41 -38.19
CA ASP A 27 -2.44 4.09 -37.71
C ASP A 27 -3.36 3.09 -36.98
N MET A 28 -4.08 3.56 -35.97
CA MET A 28 -4.97 2.73 -35.14
C MET A 28 -6.14 3.58 -34.65
N ASP A 29 -7.31 3.40 -35.24
CA ASP A 29 -8.56 4.02 -34.77
C ASP A 29 -9.28 3.05 -33.83
N MET A 30 -9.15 3.30 -32.52
CA MET A 30 -9.80 2.51 -31.47
C MET A 30 -10.98 3.29 -30.89
N ARG A 31 -12.20 2.78 -31.10
CA ARG A 31 -13.43 3.32 -30.51
C ARG A 31 -13.95 2.42 -29.42
N LEU A 32 -13.90 2.90 -28.17
CA LEU A 32 -14.51 2.27 -27.02
C LEU A 32 -15.95 2.80 -26.88
N SER A 33 -16.95 1.94 -27.06
CA SER A 33 -18.36 2.25 -26.84
C SER A 33 -18.94 1.33 -25.77
N GLU A 34 -19.80 1.86 -24.90
CA GLU A 34 -20.47 1.12 -23.81
C GLU A 34 -19.53 0.55 -22.73
N GLU A 35 -18.66 1.41 -22.18
CA GLU A 35 -17.89 1.14 -20.96
C GLU A 35 -18.85 0.84 -19.78
N THR A 36 -19.16 -0.44 -19.59
CA THR A 36 -20.02 -0.92 -18.50
C THR A 36 -19.17 -1.40 -17.34
N PHE A 37 -19.34 -0.77 -16.18
CA PHE A 37 -18.67 -1.20 -14.96
C PHE A 37 -19.29 -2.49 -14.44
N LYS A 38 -18.58 -3.61 -14.59
CA LYS A 38 -18.93 -4.82 -13.84
C LYS A 38 -18.57 -4.60 -12.37
N HIS A 39 -19.54 -4.76 -11.47
CA HIS A 39 -19.26 -4.84 -10.04
C HIS A 39 -18.57 -6.17 -9.75
N ILE A 40 -17.25 -6.13 -9.60
CA ILE A 40 -16.44 -7.29 -9.26
C ILE A 40 -16.32 -7.34 -7.73
N LEU A 41 -16.80 -8.41 -7.12
CA LEU A 41 -16.58 -8.69 -5.71
C LEU A 41 -15.18 -9.29 -5.56
N LEU A 42 -14.22 -8.45 -5.16
CA LEU A 42 -12.89 -8.92 -4.83
C LEU A 42 -12.89 -9.53 -3.42
N PRO A 43 -12.23 -10.68 -3.19
CA PRO A 43 -12.14 -11.29 -1.87
C PRO A 43 -11.26 -10.43 -0.96
N VAL A 44 -11.89 -9.59 -0.13
CA VAL A 44 -11.24 -8.78 0.90
C VAL A 44 -11.77 -9.20 2.26
N TYR A 45 -10.87 -9.61 3.15
CA TYR A 45 -11.22 -9.94 4.53
C TYR A 45 -10.96 -8.70 5.40
N ILE A 46 -12.00 -8.29 6.14
CA ILE A 46 -11.96 -7.14 7.05
C ILE A 46 -12.05 -7.68 8.46
N SER A 47 -11.03 -7.41 9.29
CA SER A 47 -11.06 -7.73 10.72
C SER A 47 -10.93 -6.45 11.53
N SER A 48 -11.92 -6.16 12.37
CA SER A 48 -11.94 -5.02 13.26
C SER A 48 -11.66 -5.48 14.70
N TYR A 49 -10.46 -5.20 15.20
CA TYR A 49 -10.11 -5.49 16.58
C TYR A 49 -10.23 -4.21 17.42
N ASN A 50 -11.01 -4.29 18.50
CA ASN A 50 -11.12 -3.23 19.49
C ASN A 50 -10.01 -3.41 20.53
N PHE A 51 -8.99 -2.56 20.49
CA PHE A 51 -7.98 -2.48 21.53
C PHE A 51 -8.03 -1.10 22.17
N ASN A 52 -8.32 -1.06 23.47
CA ASN A 52 -8.21 0.14 24.31
C ASN A 52 -9.02 1.37 23.79
N GLY A 53 -10.24 1.13 23.28
CA GLY A 53 -11.15 2.18 22.81
C GLY A 53 -10.90 2.70 21.38
N THR A 54 -9.85 2.24 20.70
CA THR A 54 -9.60 2.57 19.28
C THR A 54 -9.88 1.36 18.40
N LYS A 55 -10.72 1.55 17.37
CA LYS A 55 -11.03 0.53 16.36
C LYS A 55 -9.85 0.41 15.39
N TYR A 56 -9.16 -0.72 15.39
CA TYR A 56 -8.11 -1.01 14.41
C TYR A 56 -8.70 -1.92 13.33
N ASN A 57 -8.89 -1.36 12.14
CA ASN A 57 -9.33 -2.11 10.97
C ASN A 57 -8.09 -2.63 10.24
N PHE A 58 -7.98 -3.95 10.12
CA PHE A 58 -6.97 -4.62 9.30
C PHE A 58 -7.64 -5.14 8.04
N PHE A 59 -7.07 -4.78 6.89
CA PHE A 59 -7.54 -5.22 5.58
C PHE A 59 -6.56 -6.24 5.02
N VAL A 60 -7.06 -7.45 4.72
CA VAL A 60 -6.27 -8.52 4.13
C VAL A 60 -6.81 -8.82 2.74
N ASN A 61 -5.94 -8.71 1.73
CA ASN A 61 -6.26 -9.11 0.37
C ASN A 61 -6.29 -10.64 0.29
N GLY A 62 -7.44 -11.23 0.00
CA GLY A 62 -7.62 -12.69 -0.05
C GLY A 62 -6.91 -13.39 -1.20
N GLN A 63 -6.43 -12.65 -2.21
CA GLN A 63 -5.75 -13.21 -3.38
C GLN A 63 -4.22 -13.15 -3.26
N THR A 64 -3.67 -12.16 -2.56
CA THR A 64 -2.21 -11.96 -2.42
C THR A 64 -1.69 -12.16 -0.99
N GLY A 65 -2.58 -12.17 0.01
CA GLY A 65 -2.18 -12.21 1.41
C GLY A 65 -1.55 -10.91 1.93
N ALA A 66 -1.54 -9.84 1.13
CA ALA A 66 -1.02 -8.55 1.55
C ALA A 66 -1.87 -7.95 2.69
N ILE A 67 -1.23 -7.70 3.82
CA ILE A 67 -1.85 -7.16 5.03
C ILE A 67 -1.57 -5.66 5.10
N TYR A 68 -2.62 -4.86 5.02
CA TYR A 68 -2.55 -3.42 5.22
C TYR A 68 -3.24 -3.06 6.54
N GLY A 69 -2.46 -2.61 7.51
CA GLY A 69 -2.98 -2.15 8.80
C GLY A 69 -1.93 -1.35 9.55
N LYS A 70 -2.35 -0.20 10.11
CA LYS A 70 -1.53 0.56 11.06
C LYS A 70 -1.33 -0.30 12.31
N ARG A 71 -0.11 -0.79 12.51
CA ARG A 71 0.28 -1.40 13.79
C ARG A 71 0.10 -0.36 14.90
N PRO A 72 -0.66 -0.65 15.97
CA PRO A 72 -0.69 0.22 17.13
C PRO A 72 0.69 0.26 17.76
N TYR A 73 1.34 1.43 17.76
CA TYR A 73 2.53 1.61 18.58
C TYR A 73 2.07 1.70 20.04
N SER A 74 2.48 0.72 20.84
CA SER A 74 2.15 0.68 22.27
C SER A 74 2.68 1.94 22.96
N PHE A 75 1.78 2.71 23.58
CA PHE A 75 2.10 3.91 24.37
C PHE A 75 3.25 3.67 25.34
N TRP A 76 3.27 2.50 25.97
CA TRP A 76 4.32 2.08 26.90
C TRP A 76 5.72 2.05 26.28
N LYS A 77 5.86 1.65 25.01
CA LYS A 77 7.16 1.62 24.34
C LYS A 77 7.72 3.03 24.15
N ILE A 78 6.86 3.98 23.78
CA ILE A 78 7.24 5.39 23.59
C ILE A 78 7.50 6.05 24.94
N PHE A 79 6.65 5.81 25.93
CA PHE A 79 6.81 6.32 27.29
C PHE A 79 8.13 5.86 27.91
N LEU A 80 8.46 4.57 27.83
CA LEU A 80 9.72 4.03 28.36
C LEU A 80 10.94 4.59 27.63
N ALA A 81 10.87 4.78 26.31
CA ALA A 81 11.96 5.38 25.55
C ALA A 81 12.21 6.82 25.99
N ILE A 82 11.15 7.63 26.16
CA ILE A 82 11.26 9.01 26.65
C ILE A 82 11.81 9.03 28.09
N LEU A 83 11.30 8.16 28.97
CA LEU A 83 11.74 8.07 30.35
C LEU A 83 13.24 7.72 30.45
N ALA A 84 13.71 6.77 29.65
CA ALA A 84 15.12 6.40 29.60
C ALA A 84 16.01 7.58 29.18
N VAL A 85 15.60 8.36 28.17
CA VAL A 85 16.33 9.56 27.73
C VAL A 85 16.40 10.61 28.84
N ILE A 86 15.29 10.84 29.54
CA ILE A 86 15.24 11.80 30.66
C ILE A 86 16.21 11.36 31.78
N ILE A 87 16.20 10.07 32.15
CA ILE A 87 17.09 9.54 33.18
C ILE A 87 18.56 9.75 32.81
N ILE A 88 18.92 9.50 31.55
CA ILE A 88 20.30 9.70 31.06
C ILE A 88 20.71 11.17 31.18
N ILE A 89 19.84 12.10 30.77
CA ILE A 89 20.12 13.54 30.87
C ILE A 89 20.35 13.95 32.33
N VAL A 90 19.50 13.50 33.25
CA VAL A 90 19.62 13.78 34.69
C VAL A 90 20.92 13.22 35.26
N LEU A 91 21.31 12.00 34.88
CA LEU A 91 22.57 11.42 35.33
C LEU A 91 23.77 12.23 34.84
N ILE A 92 23.77 12.66 33.58
CA ILE A 92 24.84 13.48 33.01
C ILE A 92 24.97 14.81 33.75
N THR A 93 23.85 15.49 34.02
CA THR A 93 23.90 16.79 34.70
C THR A 93 24.35 16.65 36.15
N LEU A 94 23.93 15.60 36.86
CA LEU A 94 24.38 15.32 38.23
C LEU A 94 25.88 15.02 38.29
N VAL A 95 26.38 14.19 37.36
CA VAL A 95 27.82 13.90 37.28
C VAL A 95 28.60 15.18 36.96
N ALA A 96 28.13 16.00 36.02
CA ALA A 96 28.78 17.26 35.67
C ALA A 96 28.84 18.25 36.85
N GLN A 97 27.78 18.31 37.67
CA GLN A 97 27.76 19.15 38.89
C GLN A 97 28.73 18.65 39.98
N TYR A 98 28.94 17.34 40.08
CA TYR A 98 29.84 16.76 41.09
C TYR A 98 31.31 16.75 40.66
N SER A 99 31.57 16.80 39.34
CA SER A 99 32.92 16.87 38.76
C SER A 99 33.49 18.29 38.60
N GLY A 100 32.69 19.31 38.92
CA GLY A 100 33.06 20.73 38.83
C GLY A 100 33.51 21.33 40.15
#